data_AF-A0A941A348-F1
#
_entry.id   AF-A0A941A348-F1
#
_cell.length_a   1.000
_cell.length_b   1.000
_cell.length_c   1.000
_cell.angle_alpha   90.00
_cell.angle_beta   90.00
_cell.angle_gamma   90.00
#
_symmetry.space_group_name_H-M   'P 1'
#
loop_
_entity.id
_entity.type
_entity.pdbx_description
1 polymer ?
#
loop_
_entity_poly.entity_id
_entity_poly.type
_entity_poly.pdbx_seq_one_letter_code
_entity_poly.pdbx_strand_id
1 'polypeptide(L)'
;MREIKFRGLSIDDHRWHYGDIAHHDGKVSYIGQHPADGSMVCIDLQPETVDQYTGLRDKNGVEIYEGDIVTMGDGKVPTLVFWDENDITFKFKNLKRNEVHDISKYSLRFLGEVVGNIYDNPELLEGDSNG
;
A
#
# COMPACT_ATOMS: atom_id res chain seq x y z
N MET A 1 1.88 -4.77 -19.82
CA MET A 1 2.18 -3.43 -19.29
C MET A 1 1.82 -3.45 -17.81
N ARG A 2 2.68 -2.92 -16.92
CA ARG A 2 2.36 -2.82 -15.47
C ARG A 2 1.37 -1.66 -15.29
N GLU A 3 0.34 -1.87 -14.49
CA GLU A 3 -0.62 -0.83 -14.13
C GLU A 3 0.04 0.18 -13.17
N ILE A 4 -0.15 1.47 -13.45
CA ILE A 4 0.29 2.57 -12.60
C ILE A 4 -0.97 3.09 -11.92
N LYS A 5 -1.02 2.96 -10.60
CA LYS A 5 -2.18 3.28 -9.79
C LYS A 5 -1.71 3.67 -8.40
N PHE A 6 -2.44 4.55 -7.74
CA PHE A 6 -2.15 5.03 -6.40
C PHE A 6 -3.36 4.87 -5.50
N ARG A 7 -3.15 5.03 -4.20
CA ARG A 7 -4.21 5.28 -3.23
C ARG A 7 -3.84 6.44 -2.32
N GLY A 8 -4.82 7.04 -1.66
CA GLY A 8 -4.59 7.99 -0.57
C GLY A 8 -5.88 8.27 0.20
N LEU A 9 -5.74 8.72 1.45
CA LEU A 9 -6.85 9.16 2.29
C LEU A 9 -7.23 10.60 1.93
N SER A 10 -8.53 10.82 1.73
CA SER A 10 -9.10 12.17 1.55
C SER A 10 -8.89 13.03 2.78
N ILE A 11 -8.57 14.31 2.57
CA ILE A 11 -8.50 15.30 3.66
C ILE A 11 -9.91 15.56 4.23
N ASP A 12 -10.94 15.52 3.39
CA ASP A 12 -12.28 15.99 3.73
C ASP A 12 -13.15 14.92 4.41
N ASP A 13 -13.20 13.71 3.84
CA ASP A 13 -14.10 12.64 4.30
C ASP A 13 -13.38 11.43 4.90
N HIS A 14 -12.04 11.48 4.96
CA HIS A 14 -11.18 10.43 5.50
C HIS A 14 -11.43 9.05 4.88
N ARG A 15 -11.81 9.01 3.59
CA ARG A 15 -11.95 7.76 2.84
C ARG A 15 -10.78 7.53 1.90
N TRP A 16 -10.46 6.27 1.68
CA TRP A 16 -9.48 5.87 0.69
C TRP A 16 -10.02 6.06 -0.74
N HIS A 17 -9.24 6.75 -1.56
CA HIS A 17 -9.45 6.85 -3.00
C HIS A 17 -8.34 6.09 -3.71
N TYR A 18 -8.70 5.37 -4.79
CA TYR A 18 -7.78 4.51 -5.54
C TYR A 18 -7.87 4.86 -7.02
N GLY A 19 -6.73 5.17 -7.66
CA GLY A 19 -6.70 5.55 -9.06
C GLY A 19 -5.53 6.45 -9.41
N ASP A 20 -5.79 7.36 -10.34
CA ASP A 20 -4.81 8.35 -10.78
C ASP A 20 -4.74 9.51 -9.80
N ILE A 21 -3.55 10.09 -9.68
CA ILE A 21 -3.31 11.27 -8.85
C ILE A 21 -2.68 12.39 -9.69
N ALA A 22 -2.90 13.63 -9.28
CA ALA A 22 -2.18 14.79 -9.77
C ALA A 22 -1.52 15.55 -8.63
N HIS A 23 -0.37 16.15 -8.96
CA HIS A 23 0.31 17.12 -8.10
C HIS A 23 0.07 18.52 -8.67
N HIS A 24 -0.42 19.44 -7.83
CA HIS A 24 -0.64 20.84 -8.20
C HIS A 24 -0.54 21.73 -6.97
N ASP A 25 0.10 22.89 -7.08
CA ASP A 25 0.20 23.89 -6.01
C ASP A 25 0.63 23.34 -4.63
N GLY A 26 1.54 22.35 -4.62
CA GLY A 26 2.03 21.70 -3.40
C GLY A 26 1.04 20.70 -2.77
N LYS A 27 -0.06 20.40 -3.46
CA LYS A 27 -1.06 19.39 -3.08
C LYS A 27 -0.94 18.15 -3.95
N VAL A 28 -1.48 17.05 -3.44
CA VAL A 28 -1.74 15.83 -4.18
C VAL A 28 -3.23 15.52 -4.10
N SER A 29 -3.83 15.20 -5.24
CA SER A 29 -5.26 14.96 -5.35
C SER A 29 -5.55 13.72 -6.18
N TYR A 30 -6.55 12.94 -5.77
CA TYR A 30 -7.15 11.90 -6.61
C TYR A 30 -7.90 12.55 -7.77
N ILE A 31 -7.74 11.99 -8.97
CA ILE A 31 -8.53 12.34 -10.13
C ILE A 31 -9.35 11.13 -10.56
N GLY A 32 -10.66 11.33 -10.70
CA GLY A 32 -11.53 10.31 -11.26
C GLY A 32 -12.81 10.89 -11.85
N GLN A 33 -13.76 10.01 -12.13
CA GLN A 33 -15.07 10.38 -12.64
C GLN A 33 -16.14 10.10 -11.60
N HIS A 34 -17.06 11.04 -11.44
CA HIS A 34 -18.23 10.85 -10.61
C HIS A 34 -19.16 9.79 -11.26
N PRO A 35 -19.56 8.73 -10.54
CA PRO A 35 -20.29 7.62 -11.15
C PRO A 35 -21.65 7.98 -11.75
N ALA A 36 -22.30 9.04 -11.24
CA ALA A 36 -23.66 9.38 -11.65
C ALA A 36 -23.74 10.16 -12.97
N ASP A 37 -22.76 11.03 -13.25
CA ASP A 37 -22.81 11.97 -14.37
C ASP A 37 -21.51 12.04 -15.19
N GLY A 38 -20.47 11.27 -14.80
CA GLY A 38 -19.19 11.24 -15.49
C GLY A 38 -18.36 12.51 -15.35
N SER A 39 -18.77 13.45 -14.50
CA SER A 39 -18.02 14.68 -14.25
C SER A 39 -16.67 14.36 -13.62
N MET A 40 -15.65 15.17 -13.93
CA MET A 40 -14.33 15.01 -13.32
C MET A 40 -14.40 15.40 -11.85
N VAL A 41 -13.86 14.53 -11.00
CA VAL A 41 -13.73 14.73 -9.57
C VAL A 41 -12.24 14.90 -9.25
N CYS A 42 -11.95 15.92 -8.45
CA CYS A 42 -10.63 16.17 -7.89
C CYS A 42 -10.79 16.23 -6.36
N ILE A 43 -10.13 15.33 -5.64
CA ILE A 43 -10.23 15.23 -4.18
C ILE A 43 -8.83 15.37 -3.60
N ASP A 44 -8.62 16.36 -2.75
CA ASP A 44 -7.35 16.57 -2.07
C ASP A 44 -7.09 15.43 -1.07
N LEU A 45 -5.89 14.85 -1.15
CA LEU A 45 -5.46 13.71 -0.33
C LEU A 45 -4.45 14.16 0.72
N GLN A 46 -4.40 13.44 1.83
CA GLN A 46 -3.34 13.53 2.82
C GLN A 46 -2.02 13.05 2.19
N PRO A 47 -1.03 13.93 1.95
CA PRO A 47 0.15 13.58 1.16
C PRO A 47 0.94 12.40 1.70
N GLU A 48 0.99 12.26 3.03
CA GLU A 48 1.69 11.20 3.74
C GLU A 48 1.05 9.81 3.61
N THR A 49 -0.17 9.74 3.08
CA THR A 49 -0.94 8.49 2.89
C THR A 49 -0.93 8.01 1.44
N VAL A 50 -0.24 8.75 0.56
CA VAL A 50 -0.21 8.44 -0.86
C VAL A 50 0.75 7.29 -1.13
N ASP A 51 0.19 6.13 -1.45
CA ASP A 51 0.92 4.89 -1.72
C ASP A 51 0.79 4.48 -3.18
N GLN A 52 1.87 3.99 -3.79
CA GLN A 52 1.81 3.41 -5.13
C GLN A 52 1.44 1.92 -5.10
N TYR A 53 0.65 1.50 -6.09
CA TYR A 53 0.41 0.10 -6.38
C TYR A 53 1.70 -0.62 -6.83
N THR A 54 2.04 -1.72 -6.16
CA THR A 54 3.25 -2.50 -6.48
C THR A 54 3.17 -3.23 -7.83
N GLY A 55 1.96 -3.42 -8.37
CA GLY A 55 1.71 -4.29 -9.53
C GLY A 55 1.44 -5.75 -9.16
N LEU A 56 1.43 -6.10 -7.86
CA LEU A 56 1.20 -7.46 -7.36
C LEU A 56 -0.18 -7.59 -6.72
N ARG A 57 -0.71 -8.81 -6.70
CA ARG A 57 -1.92 -9.14 -5.95
C ARG A 57 -1.61 -10.25 -4.96
N ASP A 58 -2.27 -10.21 -3.82
CA ASP A 58 -2.23 -11.29 -2.85
C ASP A 58 -3.00 -12.52 -3.37
N LYS A 59 -3.03 -13.62 -2.60
CA LYS A 59 -3.71 -14.86 -3.05
C LYS A 59 -5.23 -14.72 -3.19
N ASN A 60 -5.84 -13.68 -2.60
CA ASN A 60 -7.26 -13.37 -2.67
C ASN A 60 -7.58 -12.35 -3.78
N GLY A 61 -6.57 -11.92 -4.54
CA GLY A 61 -6.72 -10.96 -5.63
C GLY A 61 -6.70 -9.49 -5.17
N VAL A 62 -6.41 -9.23 -3.90
CA VAL A 62 -6.29 -7.87 -3.34
C VAL A 62 -5.00 -7.25 -3.85
N GLU A 63 -5.09 -6.01 -4.34
CA GLU A 63 -3.93 -5.24 -4.79
C GLU A 63 -3.04 -4.86 -3.61
N ILE A 64 -1.72 -5.01 -3.79
CA ILE A 64 -0.74 -4.66 -2.76
C ILE A 64 -0.13 -3.30 -3.09
N TYR A 65 -0.23 -2.38 -2.14
CA TYR A 65 0.31 -1.02 -2.19
C TYR A 65 1.53 -0.88 -1.27
N GLU A 66 2.25 0.23 -1.40
CA GLU A 66 3.13 0.70 -0.31
C GLU A 66 2.35 0.82 0.99
N GLY A 67 3.03 0.69 2.12
CA GLY A 67 2.39 0.77 3.44
C GLY A 67 1.52 -0.43 3.82
N ASP A 68 1.24 -1.36 2.91
CA ASP A 68 0.51 -2.59 3.24
C ASP A 68 1.33 -3.53 4.12
N ILE A 69 0.62 -4.26 4.97
CA ILE A 69 1.16 -5.35 5.78
C ILE A 69 0.58 -6.63 5.23
N VAL A 70 1.45 -7.48 4.69
CA VAL A 70 1.09 -8.79 4.14
C VAL A 70 1.57 -9.89 5.08
N THR A 71 0.90 -11.04 5.04
CA THR A 71 1.40 -12.26 5.64
C THR A 71 2.33 -12.99 4.68
N MET A 72 3.46 -13.49 5.17
CA MET A 72 4.41 -14.29 4.37
C MET A 72 4.59 -15.70 4.97
N GLY A 73 4.99 -16.66 4.14
CA GLY A 73 5.28 -18.03 4.55
C GLY A 73 4.02 -18.87 4.76
N ASP A 74 3.93 -19.60 5.87
CA ASP A 74 2.73 -20.36 6.27
C ASP A 74 1.60 -19.45 6.81
N GLY A 75 1.59 -18.17 6.43
CA GLY A 75 0.55 -17.19 6.77
C GLY A 75 0.72 -16.49 8.13
N LYS A 76 1.90 -16.53 8.75
CA LYS A 76 2.08 -16.10 10.16
C LYS A 76 3.03 -14.93 10.39
N VAL A 77 3.70 -14.46 9.34
CA VAL A 77 4.74 -13.45 9.46
C VAL A 77 4.24 -12.14 8.87
N PRO A 78 3.82 -11.16 9.70
CA PRO A 78 3.45 -9.84 9.22
C PRO A 78 4.69 -9.15 8.64
N THR A 79 4.51 -8.62 7.45
CA THR A 79 5.60 -8.12 6.60
C THR A 79 5.16 -6.82 5.95
N LEU A 80 5.86 -5.73 6.24
CA LEU A 80 5.58 -4.42 5.67
C LEU A 80 6.13 -4.33 4.23
N VAL A 81 5.32 -3.78 3.35
CA VAL A 81 5.67 -3.42 1.97
C VAL A 81 6.04 -1.94 1.91
N PHE A 82 7.21 -1.62 1.36
CA PHE A 82 7.67 -0.23 1.25
C PHE A 82 8.59 -0.03 0.05
N TRP A 83 8.65 1.20 -0.47
CA TRP A 83 9.67 1.59 -1.45
C TRP A 83 10.99 1.90 -0.75
N ASP A 84 12.08 1.27 -1.20
CA ASP A 84 13.43 1.51 -0.69
C ASP A 84 14.23 2.33 -1.71
N GLU A 85 14.54 3.57 -1.36
CA GLU A 85 15.26 4.50 -2.24
C GLU A 85 16.73 4.10 -2.49
N ASN A 86 17.33 3.33 -1.57
CA ASN A 86 18.74 2.93 -1.68
C ASN A 86 18.93 1.86 -2.75
N ASP A 87 18.04 0.86 -2.79
CA ASP A 87 18.08 -0.22 -3.77
C ASP A 87 17.10 0.01 -4.95
N ILE A 88 16.30 1.09 -4.92
CA ILE A 88 15.41 1.53 -6.01
C ILE A 88 14.38 0.44 -6.35
N THR A 89 13.77 -0.16 -5.33
CA THR A 89 12.84 -1.28 -5.47
C THR A 89 11.85 -1.34 -4.31
N PHE A 90 10.72 -2.03 -4.51
CA PHE A 90 9.87 -2.42 -3.39
C PHE A 90 10.53 -3.52 -2.57
N LYS A 91 10.39 -3.43 -1.25
CA LYS A 91 10.93 -4.40 -0.31
C LYS A 91 9.88 -4.87 0.68
N PHE A 92 10.17 -6.03 1.23
CA PHE A 92 9.45 -6.66 2.32
C PHE A 92 10.29 -6.59 3.59
N LYS A 93 9.74 -5.96 4.63
CA LYS A 93 10.31 -5.95 5.97
C LYS A 93 9.54 -6.90 6.87
N ASN A 94 10.17 -8.00 7.27
CA ASN A 94 9.64 -8.91 8.27
C ASN A 94 9.57 -8.20 9.62
N LEU A 95 8.36 -7.97 10.13
CA LEU A 95 8.15 -7.18 11.35
C LEU A 95 8.54 -7.94 12.63
N LYS A 96 8.61 -9.28 12.59
CA LYS A 96 9.04 -10.10 13.73
C LYS A 96 10.56 -10.25 13.84
N ARG A 97 11.24 -10.42 12.71
CA ARG A 97 12.69 -10.68 12.65
C ARG A 97 13.52 -9.42 12.33
N ASN A 98 12.85 -8.33 11.96
CA ASN A 98 13.48 -7.08 11.49
C ASN A 98 14.43 -7.31 10.29
N GLU A 99 14.08 -8.27 9.43
CA GLU A 99 14.83 -8.62 8.23
C GLU A 99 14.18 -7.94 7.02
N VAL A 100 15.02 -7.39 6.13
CA VAL A 100 14.58 -6.69 4.92
C VAL A 100 15.05 -7.44 3.69
N HIS A 101 14.13 -7.66 2.76
CA HIS A 101 14.38 -8.41 1.55
C HIS A 101 13.71 -7.74 0.35
N ASP A 102 14.38 -7.79 -0.80
CA ASP A 102 13.81 -7.35 -2.07
C ASP A 102 12.59 -8.21 -2.43
N ILE A 103 11.50 -7.56 -2.88
CA ILE A 103 10.27 -8.23 -3.28
C ILE A 103 10.49 -9.27 -4.38
N SER A 104 11.46 -9.02 -5.28
CA SER A 104 11.82 -9.91 -6.39
C SER A 104 12.47 -11.22 -5.96
N LYS A 105 12.97 -11.29 -4.72
CA LYS A 105 13.58 -12.51 -4.16
C LYS A 105 12.56 -13.53 -3.67
N TYR A 106 11.29 -13.15 -3.57
CA TYR A 106 10.23 -14.05 -3.14
C TYR A 106 9.47 -14.63 -4.31
N SER A 107 9.20 -15.93 -4.24
CA SER A 107 8.13 -16.50 -5.04
C SER A 107 6.80 -16.00 -4.50
N LEU A 108 5.92 -15.53 -5.40
CA LEU A 108 4.53 -15.17 -5.08
C LEU A 108 3.77 -16.32 -4.40
N ARG A 109 4.26 -17.56 -4.49
CA ARG A 109 3.67 -18.72 -3.78
C ARG A 109 3.79 -18.61 -2.25
N PHE A 110 4.71 -17.80 -1.73
CA PHE A 110 4.89 -17.56 -0.30
C PHE A 110 4.21 -16.27 0.18
N LEU A 111 3.60 -15.52 -0.73
CA LEU A 111 2.82 -14.34 -0.42
C LEU A 111 1.43 -14.80 0.05
N GLY A 112 1.07 -14.38 1.26
CA GLY A 112 -0.21 -14.63 1.88
C GLY A 112 -1.24 -13.59 1.48
N GLU A 113 -1.87 -12.99 2.49
CA GLU A 113 -2.95 -11.99 2.37
C GLU A 113 -2.48 -10.64 2.87
N VAL A 114 -3.05 -9.56 2.31
CA VAL A 114 -3.02 -8.24 2.94
C VAL A 114 -3.86 -8.32 4.22
N VAL A 115 -3.27 -7.96 5.36
CA VAL A 115 -3.92 -8.00 6.68
C VAL A 115 -4.16 -6.62 7.30
N GLY A 116 -3.65 -5.57 6.65
CA GLY A 116 -3.80 -4.18 7.09
C GLY A 116 -2.81 -3.26 6.38
N ASN A 117 -2.76 -2.00 6.80
CA ASN A 117 -1.77 -1.03 6.37
C ASN A 117 -1.30 -0.16 7.55
N ILE A 118 -0.20 0.57 7.38
CA ILE A 118 0.40 1.37 8.46
C ILE A 118 -0.48 2.52 8.99
N TYR A 119 -1.50 2.94 8.25
CA TYR A 119 -2.38 4.05 8.61
C TYR A 119 -3.61 3.56 9.39
N ASP A 120 -4.28 2.54 8.87
CA ASP A 120 -5.49 1.97 9.48
C ASP A 120 -5.17 0.97 10.60
N ASN A 121 -3.98 0.36 10.56
CA ASN A 121 -3.55 -0.70 11.49
C ASN A 121 -2.14 -0.47 12.07
N PRO A 122 -1.87 0.70 12.69
CA PRO A 122 -0.55 0.98 13.27
C PRO A 122 -0.14 -0.05 14.34
N GLU A 123 -1.10 -0.67 15.02
CA GLU A 123 -0.88 -1.72 16.02
C GLU A 123 -0.15 -2.96 15.45
N LEU A 124 -0.23 -3.20 14.14
CA LEU A 124 0.45 -4.32 13.49
C LEU A 124 1.98 -4.11 13.34
N LEU A 125 2.46 -2.87 13.52
CA LEU A 125 3.89 -2.55 13.51
C LEU A 125 4.56 -2.85 14.86
N GLU A 126 3.79 -2.77 15.93
CA GLU A 126 4.19 -3.14 17.28
C GLU A 126 4.03 -4.65 17.43
N GLY A 127 4.96 -5.41 16.83
CA GLY A 127 4.93 -6.87 16.90
C GLY A 127 4.68 -7.35 18.33
N ASP A 128 3.71 -8.26 18.51
CA ASP A 128 3.25 -8.78 19.81
C ASP A 128 4.39 -8.83 20.83
N SER A 129 4.41 -7.84 21.74
CA SER A 129 5.36 -7.79 22.85
C SER A 129 4.94 -8.73 23.99
N ASN A 130 4.27 -9.84 23.67
CA ASN A 130 3.70 -10.78 24.61
C ASN A 130 3.97 -12.23 24.16
N GLY A 131 4.99 -12.87 24.74
CA GLY A 131 5.18 -14.33 24.71
C GLY A 131 6.62 -14.79 24.59
#